data_AF-A0A927U2V5-F1
#
_entry.id   AF-A0A927U2V5-F1
#
_cell.length_a   1.000
_cell.length_b   1.000
_cell.length_c   1.000
_cell.angle_alpha   90.00
_cell.angle_beta   90.00
_cell.angle_gamma   90.00
#
_symmetry.space_group_name_H-M   'P 1'
#
loop_
_entity.id
_entity.type
_entity.pdbx_description
1 polymer ?
#
loop_
_entity_poly.entity_id
_entity_poly.type
_entity_poly.pdbx_seq_one_letter_code
_entity_poly.pdbx_strand_id
1 'polypeptide(L)'
;MNDSLRYDIKKDSFRCTICGRSAADGIRLHVDHTMPVEKGDLIMARRYRKNQANGIGGLIILLIGFIGVVVDAVVNFISENREAFIIGGIIIMLIVIITLVANGIIKRQRRILLNDILEYLHLEDIDNLLPDYDDRIIVKSRQTLNNYDDIKYLKEYECFDDVWNISDTRKRVRRSIETFLAENDFQIRHQYAYIASILNDYLVLADGYRVLVVYITSAGNNKGQRLIHLTSRRIDEIDAHPEYLMTKGEYNKLLKQQAKEELDAKKRDFYNHVNSIIDYANMSKDNLIVKSKSKSLDDLVQKLFDRTVNSIQKVKQIDSSEWDMLENFIINTENDVRKIVLDDKRISDYYQSEDFEQIKETCKLLTQSRKEFNEYIDEKAKSISKLFGTRVVRNETEHDDVYNYIRAYKKSITPFTAEVSSAVFGSAENNPIGYIIKYFYPDKSQYKEQIQKLKVLIEELETLKEAKIIIDNYKKEYNQYIQNVPDYVLDNDEDGFYSRLGLAVIDEAILNVEYRFTYTSDGGMAQRSFTVPMNEENIIELINSLESKLSMEALAKEQRAMMTSKLRMQIKERDNYTCCQCGNSVYAEPNLLLEVDHIVPIARGGLTRVDNLQTLCWKCNRSKGAKIGL
;
A
#
# COMPACT_ATOMS: atom_id res chain seq x y z
N MET A 1 71.05 20.10 12.64
CA MET A 1 70.57 21.45 12.30
C MET A 1 71.67 22.43 12.65
N ASN A 2 72.09 23.27 11.70
CA ASN A 2 73.12 24.29 11.92
C ASN A 2 72.50 25.52 12.61
N ASP A 3 73.30 26.26 13.38
CA ASP A 3 72.87 27.36 14.27
C ASP A 3 72.16 28.54 13.57
N SER A 4 72.06 28.58 12.23
CA SER A 4 71.36 29.64 11.50
C SER A 4 69.82 29.50 11.46
N LEU A 5 69.26 28.33 11.80
CA LEU A 5 67.80 28.09 11.81
C LEU A 5 67.11 28.46 13.13
N ARG A 6 67.87 28.92 14.13
CA ARG A 6 67.32 29.32 15.45
C ARG A 6 66.67 30.71 15.47
N TYR A 7 66.91 31.56 14.46
CA TYR A 7 66.50 32.97 14.51
C TYR A 7 65.12 33.27 13.92
N ASP A 8 64.51 32.36 13.15
CA ASP A 8 63.18 32.58 12.53
C ASP A 8 61.99 32.13 13.39
N ILE A 9 62.24 31.50 14.55
CA ILE A 9 61.19 31.01 15.47
C ILE A 9 60.79 32.10 16.49
N LYS A 10 60.51 33.32 16.01
CA LYS A 10 60.01 34.43 16.85
C LYS A 10 58.72 35.06 16.35
N LYS A 11 58.02 34.44 15.39
CA LYS A 11 56.79 35.01 14.80
C LYS A 11 55.47 34.58 15.47
N ASP A 12 55.40 33.44 16.15
CA ASP A 12 54.10 32.82 16.52
C ASP A 12 53.79 32.72 18.03
N SER A 13 54.49 33.46 18.90
CA SER A 13 54.20 33.52 20.35
C SER A 13 54.10 32.15 21.07
N PHE A 14 54.69 31.08 20.52
CA PHE A 14 54.71 29.71 21.05
C PHE A 14 53.30 29.10 21.33
N ARG A 15 52.36 29.24 20.40
CA ARG A 15 51.05 28.57 20.43
C ARG A 15 50.86 27.60 19.26
N CYS A 16 50.21 26.46 19.50
CA CYS A 16 49.85 25.49 18.46
C CYS A 16 48.82 26.08 17.48
N THR A 17 49.05 25.99 16.17
CA THR A 17 48.17 26.54 15.12
C THR A 17 46.87 25.76 14.91
N ILE A 18 46.79 24.50 15.39
CA ILE A 18 45.59 23.66 15.29
C ILE A 18 44.67 23.83 16.51
N CYS A 19 45.24 24.02 17.71
CA CYS A 19 44.45 24.01 18.96
C CYS A 19 44.70 25.19 19.92
N GLY A 20 45.60 26.13 19.60
CA GLY A 20 45.80 27.39 20.34
C GLY A 20 46.53 27.31 21.68
N ARG A 21 46.86 26.10 22.17
CA ARG A 21 47.52 25.87 23.48
C ARG A 21 49.03 26.13 23.46
N SER A 22 49.60 26.43 24.63
CA SER A 22 51.00 26.81 24.82
C SER A 22 51.70 25.96 25.89
N ALA A 23 53.00 26.16 26.07
CA ALA A 23 53.77 25.47 27.11
C ALA A 23 53.29 25.79 28.55
N ALA A 24 52.58 26.92 28.75
CA ALA A 24 51.96 27.25 30.04
C ALA A 24 50.81 26.29 30.43
N ASP A 25 50.25 25.56 29.46
CA ASP A 25 49.20 24.56 29.66
C ASP A 25 49.77 23.14 29.96
N GLY A 26 51.07 23.02 30.23
CA GLY A 26 51.74 21.78 30.64
C GLY A 26 52.13 20.82 29.49
N ILE A 27 52.13 21.29 28.24
CA ILE A 27 52.37 20.46 27.04
C ILE A 27 53.75 20.78 26.43
N ARG A 28 54.55 19.75 26.07
CA ARG A 28 55.77 19.90 25.26
C ARG A 28 55.39 19.97 23.78
N LEU A 29 55.74 21.07 23.10
CA LEU A 29 55.56 21.22 21.65
C LEU A 29 56.72 20.55 20.91
N HIS A 30 56.42 19.69 19.94
CA HIS A 30 57.38 19.15 18.97
C HIS A 30 57.14 19.82 17.61
N VAL A 31 58.22 20.25 16.95
CA VAL A 31 58.16 20.80 15.59
C VAL A 31 58.27 19.62 14.62
N ASP A 32 57.32 19.52 13.69
CA ASP A 32 57.31 18.50 12.64
C ASP A 32 57.24 19.14 11.24
N HIS A 33 57.63 18.41 10.21
CA HIS A 33 57.66 18.90 8.82
C HIS A 33 56.27 18.86 8.21
N THR A 34 55.82 19.95 7.57
CA THR A 34 54.50 20.02 6.89
C THR A 34 54.45 19.33 5.52
N MET A 35 55.59 18.84 5.01
CA MET A 35 55.70 18.01 3.81
C MET A 35 56.78 16.92 4.01
N PRO A 36 56.55 15.67 3.57
CA PRO A 36 57.53 14.59 3.72
C PRO A 36 58.71 14.80 2.76
N VAL A 37 59.93 14.64 3.29
CA VAL A 37 61.17 14.60 2.48
C VAL A 37 61.44 13.16 2.06
N GLU A 38 61.28 12.85 0.78
CA GLU A 38 61.68 11.57 0.21
C GLU A 38 63.21 11.46 0.15
N LYS A 39 63.76 10.42 0.78
CA LYS A 39 65.02 9.82 0.35
C LYS A 39 64.69 8.85 -0.78
N GLY A 40 64.94 9.29 -2.01
CA GLY A 40 65.04 8.37 -3.14
C GLY A 40 66.19 7.40 -2.91
N ASP A 41 65.91 6.11 -3.07
CA ASP A 41 66.68 5.23 -3.96
C ASP A 41 65.97 3.89 -4.15
N LEU A 42 65.59 3.67 -5.40
CA LEU A 42 65.64 2.42 -6.16
C LEU A 42 66.11 1.17 -5.41
N ILE A 43 65.22 0.18 -5.20
CA ILE A 43 65.55 -1.24 -5.40
C ILE A 43 64.32 -1.99 -5.92
N MET A 44 64.35 -2.35 -7.21
CA MET A 44 63.68 -3.53 -7.74
C MET A 44 64.75 -4.52 -8.20
N ALA A 45 64.44 -5.80 -7.97
CA ALA A 45 65.15 -7.02 -8.37
C ALA A 45 66.29 -7.51 -7.47
N ARG A 46 65.97 -8.45 -6.57
CA ARG A 46 66.54 -9.81 -6.61
C ARG A 46 65.77 -10.78 -5.70
N ARG A 47 65.01 -11.67 -6.33
CA ARG A 47 64.56 -12.95 -5.75
C ARG A 47 65.60 -14.03 -6.10
N TYR A 48 65.79 -14.98 -5.19
CA TYR A 48 66.47 -16.28 -5.37
C TYR A 48 68.01 -16.30 -5.48
N ARG A 49 68.68 -16.38 -4.32
CA ARG A 49 69.45 -17.57 -3.89
C ARG A 49 70.04 -17.32 -2.50
N LYS A 50 69.54 -18.05 -1.50
CA LYS A 50 70.17 -18.18 -0.18
C LYS A 50 70.39 -19.66 0.04
N ASN A 51 71.64 -20.10 -0.10
CA ASN A 51 72.23 -21.09 0.80
C ASN A 51 73.74 -21.17 0.59
N GLN A 52 74.44 -21.24 1.74
CA GLN A 52 75.86 -21.47 1.96
C GLN A 52 76.84 -20.36 1.59
N ALA A 53 77.34 -19.66 2.61
CA ALA A 53 78.77 -19.65 2.93
C ALA A 53 78.97 -18.90 4.27
N ASN A 54 79.19 -19.68 5.33
CA ASN A 54 79.99 -19.25 6.47
C ASN A 54 81.46 -19.29 6.02
N GLY A 55 82.24 -18.29 6.43
CA GLY A 55 83.69 -18.30 6.35
C GLY A 55 84.24 -17.53 5.15
N ILE A 56 84.89 -16.40 5.44
CA ILE A 56 86.25 -16.00 5.01
C ILE A 56 86.43 -14.57 5.55
N GLY A 57 86.63 -14.48 6.87
CA GLY A 57 87.28 -13.34 7.50
C GLY A 57 88.75 -13.69 7.63
N GLY A 58 89.53 -13.49 6.57
CA GLY A 58 90.94 -13.89 6.55
C GLY A 58 91.59 -13.92 5.17
N LEU A 59 91.35 -12.94 4.30
CA LEU A 59 92.07 -12.84 3.02
C LEU A 59 92.13 -11.41 2.43
N ILE A 60 91.93 -10.37 3.25
CA ILE A 60 91.98 -8.96 2.80
C ILE A 60 93.36 -8.31 3.05
N ILE A 61 94.26 -8.95 3.80
CA ILE A 61 95.58 -8.37 4.14
C ILE A 61 96.70 -8.78 3.15
N LEU A 62 96.47 -9.74 2.25
CA LEU A 62 97.48 -10.20 1.26
C LEU A 62 97.30 -9.66 -0.16
N LEU A 63 96.30 -8.81 -0.43
CA LEU A 63 96.03 -8.26 -1.76
C LEU A 63 96.58 -6.83 -1.99
N ILE A 64 97.06 -6.17 -0.93
CA ILE A 64 97.56 -4.78 -1.03
C ILE A 64 99.01 -4.73 -1.54
N GLY A 65 99.78 -5.83 -1.45
CA GLY A 65 101.18 -5.88 -1.91
C GLY A 65 101.39 -6.21 -3.40
N PHE A 66 100.43 -6.87 -4.07
CA PHE A 66 100.58 -7.28 -5.48
C PHE A 66 100.11 -6.20 -6.46
N ILE A 67 99.33 -5.24 -6.00
CA ILE A 67 98.79 -4.15 -6.82
C ILE A 67 99.90 -3.14 -7.19
N GLY A 68 100.91 -2.92 -6.35
CA GLY A 68 101.98 -1.95 -6.61
C GLY A 68 102.85 -2.30 -7.83
N VAL A 69 103.26 -3.56 -7.97
CA VAL A 69 104.17 -4.00 -9.06
C VAL A 69 103.45 -4.08 -10.42
N VAL A 70 102.15 -4.39 -10.41
CA VAL A 70 101.32 -4.44 -11.64
C VAL A 70 100.95 -3.02 -12.10
N VAL A 71 100.75 -2.08 -11.16
CA VAL A 71 100.45 -0.68 -11.50
C VAL A 71 101.63 -0.02 -12.20
N ASP A 72 102.87 -0.21 -11.75
CA ASP A 72 104.05 0.39 -12.41
C ASP A 72 104.28 -0.17 -13.83
N ALA A 73 104.05 -1.46 -14.05
CA ALA A 73 104.14 -2.08 -15.37
C ALA A 73 103.05 -1.59 -16.33
N VAL A 74 101.82 -1.40 -15.83
CA VAL A 74 100.69 -0.86 -16.60
C VAL A 74 100.88 0.62 -16.91
N VAL A 75 101.42 1.40 -15.96
CA VAL A 75 101.72 2.83 -16.16
C VAL A 75 102.80 3.02 -17.22
N ASN A 76 103.87 2.21 -17.19
CA ASN A 76 104.91 2.25 -18.22
C ASN A 76 104.37 1.82 -19.61
N PHE A 77 103.54 0.77 -19.69
CA PHE A 77 102.91 0.32 -20.94
C PHE A 77 101.93 1.34 -21.54
N ILE A 78 101.15 2.03 -20.69
CA ILE A 78 100.27 3.14 -21.10
C ILE A 78 101.10 4.35 -21.57
N SER A 79 102.28 4.58 -20.98
CA SER A 79 103.17 5.68 -21.39
C SER A 79 103.78 5.47 -22.79
N GLU A 80 104.11 4.22 -23.16
CA GLU A 80 104.67 3.85 -24.48
C GLU A 80 103.60 3.82 -25.58
N ASN A 81 102.32 3.57 -25.24
CA ASN A 81 101.19 3.47 -26.18
C ASN A 81 100.12 4.56 -25.96
N ARG A 82 100.57 5.74 -25.52
CA ARG A 82 99.71 6.83 -25.02
C ARG A 82 98.60 7.24 -26.01
N GLU A 83 98.91 7.31 -27.30
CA GLU A 83 97.90 7.69 -28.31
C GLU A 83 96.81 6.62 -28.48
N ALA A 84 97.16 5.33 -28.46
CA ALA A 84 96.19 4.24 -28.60
C ALA A 84 95.23 4.14 -27.41
N PHE A 85 95.71 4.38 -26.19
CA PHE A 85 94.86 4.41 -24.99
C PHE A 85 93.97 5.65 -24.91
N ILE A 86 94.45 6.82 -25.36
CA ILE A 86 93.63 8.03 -25.46
C ILE A 86 92.51 7.81 -26.49
N ILE A 87 92.83 7.27 -27.67
CA ILE A 87 91.83 6.96 -28.71
C ILE A 87 90.83 5.90 -28.21
N GLY A 88 91.30 4.82 -27.57
CA GLY A 88 90.44 3.78 -27.00
C GLY A 88 89.53 4.30 -25.87
N GLY A 89 90.03 5.18 -25.01
CA GLY A 89 89.26 5.85 -23.96
C GLY A 89 88.19 6.80 -24.52
N ILE A 90 88.51 7.55 -25.57
CA ILE A 90 87.56 8.41 -26.29
C ILE A 90 86.45 7.56 -26.94
N ILE A 91 86.80 6.42 -27.57
CA ILE A 91 85.82 5.49 -28.16
C ILE A 91 84.89 4.91 -27.09
N ILE A 92 85.42 4.46 -25.96
CA ILE A 92 84.60 3.94 -24.85
C ILE A 92 83.68 5.04 -24.31
N MET A 93 84.20 6.26 -24.12
CA MET A 93 83.39 7.39 -23.65
C MET A 93 82.29 7.75 -24.64
N LEU A 94 82.58 7.73 -25.96
CA LEU A 94 81.59 7.89 -27.02
C LEU A 94 80.52 6.79 -26.99
N ILE A 95 80.90 5.52 -26.81
CA ILE A 95 79.95 4.40 -26.71
C ILE A 95 79.03 4.59 -25.50
N VAL A 96 79.58 4.99 -24.34
CA VAL A 96 78.81 5.27 -23.12
C VAL A 96 77.85 6.45 -23.34
N ILE A 97 78.31 7.52 -23.97
CA ILE A 97 77.45 8.67 -24.29
C ILE A 97 76.34 8.25 -25.27
N ILE A 98 76.67 7.50 -26.32
CA ILE A 98 75.69 7.00 -27.30
C ILE A 98 74.66 6.09 -26.61
N THR A 99 75.07 5.20 -25.70
CA THR A 99 74.12 4.35 -24.96
C THR A 99 73.24 5.15 -24.00
N LEU A 100 73.79 6.15 -23.31
CA LEU A 100 73.00 7.04 -22.44
C LEU A 100 71.97 7.86 -23.23
N VAL A 101 72.38 8.42 -24.38
CA VAL A 101 71.51 9.17 -25.29
C VAL A 101 70.44 8.26 -25.88
N ALA A 102 70.80 7.07 -26.37
CA ALA A 102 69.87 6.08 -26.90
C ALA A 102 68.84 5.65 -25.84
N ASN A 103 69.27 5.37 -24.60
CA ASN A 103 68.38 5.06 -23.49
C ASN A 103 67.44 6.22 -23.15
N GLY A 104 67.95 7.46 -23.20
CA GLY A 104 67.14 8.67 -23.03
C GLY A 104 66.05 8.81 -24.10
N ILE A 105 66.41 8.57 -25.37
CA ILE A 105 65.47 8.60 -26.50
C ILE A 105 64.41 7.50 -26.34
N ILE A 106 64.82 6.26 -26.03
CA ILE A 106 63.89 5.13 -25.82
C ILE A 106 62.93 5.43 -24.67
N LYS A 107 63.42 5.96 -23.54
CA LYS A 107 62.56 6.33 -22.39
C LYS A 107 61.56 7.42 -22.76
N ARG A 108 61.97 8.40 -23.56
CA ARG A 108 61.08 9.46 -24.07
C ARG A 108 60.02 8.89 -25.02
N GLN A 109 60.39 8.04 -25.96
CA GLN A 109 59.47 7.37 -26.89
C GLN A 109 58.42 6.54 -26.14
N ARG A 110 58.85 5.78 -25.11
CA ARG A 110 57.94 5.00 -24.25
C ARG A 110 56.91 5.88 -23.54
N ARG A 111 57.35 7.00 -22.95
CA ARG A 111 56.45 7.92 -22.25
C ARG A 111 55.41 8.54 -23.18
N ILE A 112 55.84 8.99 -24.37
CA ILE A 112 54.93 9.56 -25.37
C ILE A 112 53.92 8.50 -25.82
N LEU A 113 54.40 7.29 -26.15
CA LEU A 113 53.53 6.21 -26.61
C LEU A 113 52.53 5.76 -25.53
N LEU A 114 52.94 5.70 -24.26
CA LEU A 114 52.02 5.40 -23.16
C LEU A 114 50.92 6.46 -23.06
N ASN A 115 51.30 7.74 -23.09
CA ASN A 115 50.35 8.84 -22.99
C ASN A 115 49.37 8.86 -24.18
N ASP A 116 49.84 8.69 -25.41
CA ASP A 116 48.99 8.60 -26.61
C ASP A 116 47.95 7.48 -26.47
N ILE A 117 48.36 6.32 -25.94
CA ILE A 117 47.48 5.17 -25.74
C ILE A 117 46.48 5.43 -24.60
N LEU A 118 46.91 6.02 -23.49
CA LEU A 118 46.02 6.36 -22.38
C LEU A 118 44.99 7.42 -22.79
N GLU A 119 45.38 8.44 -23.56
CA GLU A 119 44.47 9.44 -24.14
C GLU A 119 43.46 8.78 -25.10
N TYR A 120 43.92 7.86 -25.96
CA TYR A 120 43.04 7.09 -26.85
C TYR A 120 42.01 6.26 -26.07
N LEU A 121 42.38 5.74 -24.90
CA LEU A 121 41.49 4.96 -24.03
C LEU A 121 40.65 5.83 -23.08
N HIS A 122 40.86 7.15 -23.06
CA HIS A 122 40.29 8.07 -22.07
C HIS A 122 40.64 7.68 -20.62
N LEU A 123 41.91 7.32 -20.40
CA LEU A 123 42.48 6.87 -19.13
C LEU A 123 43.72 7.70 -18.75
N GLU A 124 43.68 9.01 -18.98
CA GLU A 124 44.81 9.90 -18.68
C GLU A 124 45.16 9.91 -17.19
N ASP A 125 44.18 9.66 -16.33
CA ASP A 125 44.33 9.62 -14.86
C ASP A 125 44.39 8.18 -14.29
N ILE A 126 44.91 7.24 -15.08
CA ILE A 126 44.91 5.81 -14.73
C ILE A 126 45.59 5.51 -13.39
N ASP A 127 46.63 6.26 -13.02
CA ASP A 127 47.37 6.03 -11.77
C ASP A 127 46.53 6.38 -10.52
N ASN A 128 45.64 7.38 -10.62
CA ASN A 128 44.69 7.70 -9.55
C ASN A 128 43.49 6.73 -9.53
N LEU A 129 43.10 6.21 -10.69
CA LEU A 129 42.05 5.17 -10.78
C LEU A 129 42.54 3.82 -10.25
N LEU A 130 43.84 3.53 -10.41
CA LEU A 130 44.49 2.26 -10.10
C LEU A 130 45.71 2.41 -9.17
N PRO A 131 45.59 3.02 -7.97
CA PRO A 131 46.68 3.13 -7.00
C PRO A 131 47.20 1.75 -6.56
N ASP A 132 48.39 1.70 -5.96
CA ASP A 132 48.98 0.45 -5.44
C ASP A 132 48.14 -0.20 -4.32
N TYR A 133 47.41 0.62 -3.57
CA TYR A 133 46.43 0.22 -2.57
C TYR A 133 45.41 1.34 -2.41
N ASP A 134 44.19 0.97 -2.05
CA ASP A 134 43.05 1.87 -1.94
C ASP A 134 42.87 2.41 -0.52
N ASP A 135 43.18 1.57 0.47
CA ASP A 135 43.11 1.96 1.87
C ASP A 135 44.30 1.41 2.66
N ARG A 136 44.60 2.07 3.78
CA ARG A 136 45.71 1.73 4.66
C ARG A 136 45.27 1.67 6.11
N ILE A 137 45.34 0.48 6.69
CA ILE A 137 44.91 0.22 8.07
C ILE A 137 46.09 -0.06 8.97
N ILE A 138 46.07 0.48 10.19
CA ILE A 138 47.07 0.22 11.22
C ILE A 138 46.48 -0.70 12.29
N VAL A 139 47.07 -1.89 12.45
CA VAL A 139 46.64 -2.87 13.47
C VAL A 139 47.58 -2.86 14.67
N LYS A 140 47.02 -3.22 15.84
CA LYS A 140 47.70 -3.10 17.15
C LYS A 140 48.68 -4.24 17.45
N SER A 141 48.66 -5.35 16.71
CA SER A 141 49.54 -6.48 16.96
C SER A 141 49.93 -7.22 15.68
N ARG A 142 51.08 -7.89 15.72
CA ARG A 142 51.55 -8.76 14.62
C ARG A 142 50.60 -9.94 14.39
N GLN A 143 49.96 -10.44 15.43
CA GLN A 143 48.96 -11.51 15.31
C GLN A 143 47.70 -11.00 14.60
N THR A 144 47.22 -9.80 14.93
CA THR A 144 46.11 -9.16 14.23
C THR A 144 46.43 -8.98 12.76
N LEU A 145 47.64 -8.50 12.42
CA LEU A 145 48.07 -8.37 11.02
C LEU A 145 47.94 -9.68 10.23
N ASN A 146 48.32 -10.81 10.83
CA ASN A 146 48.27 -12.11 10.16
C ASN A 146 46.84 -12.67 10.04
N ASN A 147 45.92 -12.25 10.90
CA ASN A 147 44.55 -12.76 10.94
C ASN A 147 43.52 -11.75 10.39
N TYR A 148 43.94 -10.58 9.90
CA TYR A 148 43.05 -9.54 9.36
C TYR A 148 42.63 -9.88 7.93
N ASP A 149 41.38 -10.28 7.71
CA ASP A 149 40.88 -10.66 6.37
C ASP A 149 39.98 -9.57 5.74
N ASP A 150 39.54 -9.84 4.52
CA ASP A 150 38.64 -9.00 3.73
C ASP A 150 37.30 -8.77 4.43
N ILE A 151 36.68 -9.82 4.96
CA ILE A 151 35.39 -9.72 5.66
C ILE A 151 35.52 -8.88 6.93
N LYS A 152 36.60 -9.03 7.69
CA LYS A 152 36.84 -8.23 8.89
C LYS A 152 37.02 -6.75 8.56
N TYR A 153 37.74 -6.43 7.49
CA TYR A 153 37.84 -5.05 6.99
C TYR A 153 36.45 -4.48 6.67
N LEU A 154 35.69 -5.17 5.82
CA LEU A 154 34.38 -4.70 5.37
C LEU A 154 33.39 -4.49 6.51
N LYS A 155 33.41 -5.36 7.53
CA LYS A 155 32.57 -5.23 8.73
C LYS A 155 32.99 -4.10 9.66
N GLU A 156 34.29 -3.87 9.83
CA GLU A 156 34.80 -2.87 10.78
C GLU A 156 34.56 -1.43 10.28
N TYR A 157 34.57 -1.23 8.95
CA TYR A 157 34.44 0.09 8.33
C TYR A 157 33.11 0.32 7.59
N GLU A 158 32.22 -0.69 7.54
CA GLU A 158 30.90 -0.61 6.88
C GLU A 158 30.96 -0.06 5.45
N CYS A 159 32.01 -0.41 4.70
CA CYS A 159 32.39 0.24 3.44
C CYS A 159 32.19 -0.63 2.18
N PHE A 160 31.30 -1.63 2.23
CA PHE A 160 31.14 -2.57 1.11
C PHE A 160 30.64 -1.88 -0.17
N ASP A 161 29.69 -0.96 -0.06
CA ASP A 161 29.14 -0.23 -1.21
C ASP A 161 30.22 0.58 -1.92
N ASP A 162 31.11 1.26 -1.18
CA ASP A 162 32.24 2.00 -1.74
C ASP A 162 33.24 1.08 -2.45
N VAL A 163 33.58 -0.05 -1.82
CA VAL A 163 34.45 -1.08 -2.39
C VAL A 163 33.86 -1.66 -3.67
N TRP A 164 32.55 -1.93 -3.68
CA TRP A 164 31.82 -2.44 -4.85
C TRP A 164 31.83 -1.41 -5.98
N ASN A 165 31.52 -0.14 -5.69
CA ASN A 165 31.50 0.94 -6.69
C ASN A 165 32.88 1.16 -7.34
N ILE A 166 33.96 1.11 -6.54
CA ILE A 166 35.33 1.22 -7.05
C ILE A 166 35.69 0.00 -7.91
N SER A 167 35.37 -1.21 -7.44
CA SER A 167 35.58 -2.44 -8.19
C SER A 167 34.83 -2.44 -9.53
N ASP A 168 33.56 -2.05 -9.54
CA ASP A 168 32.74 -1.96 -10.75
C ASP A 168 33.28 -0.92 -11.74
N THR A 169 33.77 0.22 -11.24
CA THR A 169 34.47 1.21 -12.07
C THR A 169 35.72 0.63 -12.70
N ARG A 170 36.52 -0.14 -11.94
CA ARG A 170 37.74 -0.78 -12.46
C ARG A 170 37.47 -1.91 -13.43
N LYS A 171 36.34 -2.63 -13.31
CA LYS A 171 35.91 -3.60 -14.33
C LYS A 171 35.77 -2.95 -15.71
N ARG A 172 35.26 -1.70 -15.76
CA ARG A 172 35.19 -0.92 -17.02
C ARG A 172 36.59 -0.62 -17.57
N VAL A 173 37.49 -0.11 -16.73
CA VAL A 173 38.89 0.17 -17.10
C VAL A 173 39.59 -1.08 -17.61
N ARG A 174 39.47 -2.19 -16.88
CA ARG A 174 40.01 -3.50 -17.24
C ARG A 174 39.53 -3.94 -18.62
N ARG A 175 38.22 -3.87 -18.86
CA ARG A 175 37.63 -4.23 -20.16
C ARG A 175 38.16 -3.35 -21.29
N SER A 176 38.32 -2.05 -21.08
CA SER A 176 38.90 -1.15 -22.09
C SER A 176 40.33 -1.55 -22.45
N ILE A 177 41.16 -1.84 -21.44
CA ILE A 177 42.56 -2.26 -21.65
C ILE A 177 42.64 -3.65 -22.30
N GLU A 178 41.85 -4.63 -21.86
CA GLU A 178 41.78 -5.97 -22.46
C GLU A 178 41.36 -5.91 -23.93
N THR A 179 40.34 -5.10 -24.23
CA THR A 179 39.84 -4.89 -25.59
C THR A 179 40.93 -4.25 -26.47
N PHE A 180 41.61 -3.24 -25.95
CA PHE A 180 42.72 -2.60 -26.66
C PHE A 180 43.89 -3.56 -26.91
N LEU A 181 44.28 -4.36 -25.91
CA LEU A 181 45.39 -5.30 -26.03
C LEU A 181 45.11 -6.44 -27.01
N ALA A 182 43.84 -6.78 -27.24
CA ALA A 182 43.45 -7.81 -28.22
C ALA A 182 43.80 -7.40 -29.65
N GLU A 183 43.44 -6.19 -30.08
CA GLU A 183 43.72 -5.66 -31.42
C GLU A 183 43.72 -4.12 -31.42
N ASN A 184 44.76 -3.50 -31.99
CA ASN A 184 44.83 -2.04 -32.14
C ASN A 184 45.89 -1.61 -33.17
N ASP A 185 45.73 -0.39 -33.68
CA ASP A 185 46.62 0.21 -34.69
C ASP A 185 48.00 0.61 -34.14
N PHE A 186 48.19 0.64 -32.81
CA PHE A 186 49.46 0.99 -32.18
C PHE A 186 50.46 -0.17 -32.17
N GLN A 187 50.03 -1.40 -32.48
CA GLN A 187 50.90 -2.58 -32.52
C GLN A 187 52.11 -2.43 -33.47
N ILE A 188 51.98 -1.58 -34.50
CA ILE A 188 53.03 -1.27 -35.48
C ILE A 188 54.12 -0.35 -34.90
N ARG A 189 53.84 0.39 -33.83
CA ARG A 189 54.76 1.39 -33.27
C ARG A 189 55.93 0.75 -32.52
N HIS A 190 57.13 1.31 -32.69
CA HIS A 190 58.29 0.93 -31.89
C HIS A 190 58.01 1.10 -30.39
N GLN A 191 58.49 0.16 -29.57
CA GLN A 191 58.26 0.07 -28.12
C GLN A 191 56.85 -0.36 -27.69
N TYR A 192 55.91 -0.67 -28.60
CA TYR A 192 54.57 -1.15 -28.25
C TYR A 192 54.61 -2.36 -27.29
N ALA A 193 55.46 -3.36 -27.55
CA ALA A 193 55.57 -4.54 -26.69
C ALA A 193 55.93 -4.20 -25.22
N TYR A 194 56.71 -3.14 -25.00
CA TYR A 194 57.02 -2.66 -23.65
C TYR A 194 55.80 -1.98 -23.00
N ILE A 195 55.04 -1.19 -23.77
CA ILE A 195 53.81 -0.55 -23.27
C ILE A 195 52.71 -1.58 -23.03
N ALA A 196 52.57 -2.60 -23.87
CA ALA A 196 51.67 -3.71 -23.64
C ALA A 196 51.98 -4.44 -22.32
N SER A 197 53.26 -4.57 -21.94
CA SER A 197 53.64 -5.10 -20.61
C SER A 197 53.15 -4.20 -19.48
N ILE A 198 53.28 -2.87 -19.62
CA ILE A 198 52.79 -1.90 -18.62
C ILE A 198 51.26 -1.97 -18.50
N LEU A 199 50.55 -2.06 -19.63
CA LEU A 199 49.08 -2.21 -19.63
C LEU A 199 48.65 -3.52 -18.95
N ASN A 200 49.41 -4.60 -19.10
CA ASN A 200 49.17 -5.84 -18.35
C ASN A 200 49.40 -5.66 -16.84
N ASP A 201 50.36 -4.84 -16.42
CA ASP A 201 50.52 -4.50 -15.00
C ASP A 201 49.28 -3.74 -14.47
N TYR A 202 48.74 -2.80 -15.24
CA TYR A 202 47.48 -2.11 -14.90
C TYR A 202 46.28 -3.06 -14.81
N LEU A 203 46.21 -4.13 -15.62
CA LEU A 203 45.15 -5.14 -15.49
C LEU A 203 45.15 -5.83 -14.13
N VAL A 204 46.33 -6.05 -13.53
CA VAL A 204 46.45 -6.60 -12.16
C VAL A 204 45.91 -5.60 -11.15
N LEU A 205 46.21 -4.31 -11.33
CA LEU A 205 45.76 -3.24 -10.44
C LEU A 205 44.25 -2.97 -10.54
N ALA A 206 43.66 -3.22 -11.72
CA ALA A 206 42.24 -3.07 -12.00
C ALA A 206 41.37 -4.23 -11.50
N ASP A 207 41.95 -5.30 -10.95
CA ASP A 207 41.18 -6.40 -10.39
C ASP A 207 40.73 -6.10 -8.96
N GLY A 208 39.58 -5.44 -8.81
CA GLY A 208 38.93 -5.23 -7.52
C GLY A 208 39.60 -4.16 -6.64
N TYR A 209 39.74 -4.45 -5.34
CA TYR A 209 40.10 -3.50 -4.29
C TYR A 209 41.23 -4.02 -3.39
N ARG A 210 42.12 -3.15 -2.93
CA ARG A 210 43.34 -3.53 -2.20
C ARG A 210 43.53 -2.73 -0.93
N VAL A 211 43.73 -3.43 0.17
CA VAL A 211 43.91 -2.83 1.51
C VAL A 211 45.28 -3.15 2.05
N LEU A 212 46.07 -2.12 2.35
CA LEU A 212 47.38 -2.26 2.98
C LEU A 212 47.23 -2.28 4.50
N VAL A 213 47.41 -3.45 5.11
CA VAL A 213 47.40 -3.60 6.57
C VAL A 213 48.82 -3.50 7.11
N VAL A 214 49.04 -2.64 8.08
CA VAL A 214 50.36 -2.32 8.65
C VAL A 214 50.34 -2.52 10.16
N TYR A 215 51.35 -3.22 10.68
CA TYR A 215 51.68 -3.29 12.10
C TYR A 215 52.96 -2.50 12.37
N ILE A 216 52.91 -1.64 13.39
CA ILE A 216 54.07 -0.90 13.89
C ILE A 216 54.19 -1.20 15.38
N THR A 217 55.37 -1.64 15.83
CA THR A 217 55.62 -1.81 17.27
C THR A 217 55.58 -0.48 18.00
N SER A 218 55.27 -0.49 19.30
CA SER A 218 55.25 0.70 20.17
C SER A 218 56.59 1.47 20.16
N ALA A 219 57.69 0.77 19.89
CA ALA A 219 59.04 1.33 19.80
C ALA A 219 59.44 1.77 18.37
N GLY A 220 58.56 1.64 17.37
CA GLY A 220 58.79 2.02 15.97
C GLY A 220 59.78 1.16 15.18
N ASN A 221 60.49 0.24 15.85
CA ASN A 221 61.66 -0.45 15.31
C ASN A 221 61.35 -1.69 14.45
N ASN A 222 60.15 -2.27 14.57
CA ASN A 222 59.72 -3.41 13.76
C ASN A 222 58.42 -3.08 13.04
N LYS A 223 58.47 -3.09 11.71
CA LYS A 223 57.34 -2.87 10.82
C LYS A 223 57.02 -4.16 10.10
N GLY A 224 55.73 -4.44 9.96
CA GLY A 224 55.28 -5.53 9.14
C GLY A 224 54.01 -5.16 8.41
N GLN A 225 53.92 -5.54 7.15
CA GLN A 225 52.81 -5.16 6.27
C GLN A 225 52.28 -6.38 5.54
N ARG A 226 50.99 -6.33 5.20
CA ARG A 226 50.32 -7.31 4.36
C ARG A 226 49.30 -6.59 3.49
N LEU A 227 49.28 -6.91 2.20
CA LEU A 227 48.25 -6.46 1.28
C LEU A 227 47.12 -7.49 1.27
N ILE A 228 45.89 -7.04 1.51
CA ILE A 228 44.67 -7.82 1.29
C ILE A 228 44.15 -7.42 -0.07
N HIS A 229 43.92 -8.41 -0.94
CA HIS A 229 43.41 -8.20 -2.28
C HIS A 229 42.00 -8.78 -2.38
N LEU A 230 41.01 -7.90 -2.42
CA LEU A 230 39.61 -8.22 -2.70
C LEU A 230 39.45 -8.22 -4.23
N THR A 231 39.64 -9.37 -4.86
CA THR A 231 39.47 -9.49 -6.31
C THR A 231 38.03 -9.18 -6.72
N SER A 232 37.83 -8.80 -7.97
CA SER A 232 36.50 -8.48 -8.50
C SER A 232 35.52 -9.65 -8.28
N ARG A 233 36.00 -10.88 -8.47
CA ARG A 233 35.21 -12.11 -8.22
C ARG A 233 34.80 -12.26 -6.76
N ARG A 234 35.70 -11.94 -5.81
CA ARG A 234 35.40 -12.05 -4.38
C ARG A 234 34.38 -11.01 -3.94
N ILE A 235 34.44 -9.81 -4.51
CA ILE A 235 33.48 -8.74 -4.26
C ILE A 235 32.08 -9.15 -4.77
N ASP A 236 31.99 -9.68 -5.99
CA ASP A 236 30.72 -10.20 -6.55
C ASP A 236 30.14 -11.35 -5.73
N GLU A 237 31.01 -12.21 -5.19
CA GLU A 237 30.61 -13.30 -4.29
C GLU A 237 30.03 -12.76 -2.97
N ILE A 238 30.62 -11.71 -2.40
CA ILE A 238 30.12 -11.09 -1.16
C ILE A 238 28.79 -10.36 -1.41
N ASP A 239 28.63 -9.72 -2.57
CA ASP A 239 27.39 -9.05 -2.99
C ASP A 239 26.23 -10.05 -3.11
N ALA A 240 26.50 -11.21 -3.73
CA ALA A 240 25.54 -12.31 -3.84
C ALA A 240 25.25 -13.02 -2.51
N HIS A 241 26.11 -12.84 -1.50
CA HIS A 241 26.01 -13.48 -0.18
C HIS A 241 26.06 -12.45 0.97
N PRO A 242 24.99 -11.63 1.16
CA PRO A 242 24.94 -10.61 2.21
C PRO A 242 25.21 -11.16 3.61
N GLU A 243 24.91 -12.45 3.87
CA GLU A 243 25.18 -13.14 5.13
C GLU A 243 26.65 -13.09 5.58
N TYR A 244 27.60 -12.85 4.65
CA TYR A 244 29.01 -12.69 5.00
C TYR A 244 29.27 -11.43 5.82
N LEU A 245 28.51 -10.36 5.59
CA LEU A 245 28.72 -9.04 6.19
C LEU A 245 27.87 -8.77 7.44
N MET A 246 26.90 -9.64 7.74
CA MET A 246 25.96 -9.42 8.83
C MET A 246 25.92 -10.57 9.83
N THR A 247 25.31 -10.35 10.99
CA THR A 247 25.05 -11.41 11.96
C THR A 247 23.89 -12.29 11.50
N LYS A 248 23.80 -13.51 12.05
CA LYS A 248 22.66 -14.41 11.80
C LYS A 248 21.30 -13.77 12.17
N GLY A 249 21.28 -12.86 13.15
CA GLY A 249 20.07 -12.13 13.53
C GLY A 249 19.65 -11.11 12.47
N GLU A 250 20.59 -10.32 11.97
CA GLU A 250 20.37 -9.31 10.92
C GLU A 250 19.97 -9.97 9.59
N TYR A 251 20.65 -11.05 9.19
CA TYR A 251 20.30 -11.78 7.97
C TYR A 251 18.88 -12.34 8.01
N ASN A 252 18.48 -12.96 9.12
CA ASN A 252 17.10 -13.43 9.29
C ASN A 252 16.08 -12.27 9.28
N LYS A 253 16.46 -11.07 9.73
CA LYS A 253 15.60 -9.88 9.66
C LYS A 253 15.46 -9.38 8.23
N LEU A 254 16.54 -9.37 7.45
CA LEU A 254 16.55 -9.02 6.04
C LEU A 254 15.64 -9.96 5.23
N LEU A 255 15.79 -11.28 5.40
CA LEU A 255 14.94 -12.26 4.71
C LEU A 255 13.45 -12.08 5.05
N LYS A 256 13.12 -11.80 6.32
CA LYS A 256 11.74 -11.50 6.73
C LYS A 256 11.21 -10.21 6.11
N GLN A 257 12.05 -9.20 5.95
CA GLN A 257 11.67 -7.95 5.31
C GLN A 257 11.44 -8.15 3.81
N GLN A 258 12.34 -8.82 3.10
CA GLN A 258 12.17 -9.16 1.68
C GLN A 258 10.89 -9.97 1.44
N ALA A 259 10.67 -11.04 2.21
CA ALA A 259 9.46 -11.85 2.11
C ALA A 259 8.18 -11.03 2.37
N LYS A 260 8.25 -10.03 3.26
CA LYS A 260 7.14 -9.10 3.51
C LYS A 260 6.92 -8.17 2.32
N GLU A 261 7.97 -7.60 1.75
CA GLU A 261 7.91 -6.69 0.59
C GLU A 261 7.36 -7.41 -0.65
N GLU A 262 7.78 -8.65 -0.90
CA GLU A 262 7.25 -9.49 -1.97
C GLU A 262 5.77 -9.86 -1.76
N LEU A 263 5.39 -10.21 -0.52
CA LEU A 263 4.00 -10.46 -0.16
C LEU A 263 3.14 -9.21 -0.37
N ASP A 264 3.63 -8.05 0.05
CA ASP A 264 2.94 -6.77 -0.12
C ASP A 264 2.85 -6.38 -1.61
N ALA A 265 3.86 -6.71 -2.42
CA ALA A 265 3.80 -6.55 -3.88
C ALA A 265 2.72 -7.42 -4.52
N LYS A 266 2.68 -8.72 -4.18
CA LYS A 266 1.64 -9.63 -4.66
C LYS A 266 0.24 -9.16 -4.25
N LYS A 267 0.07 -8.66 -3.02
CA LYS A 267 -1.19 -8.05 -2.56
C LYS A 267 -1.60 -6.87 -3.43
N ARG A 268 -0.67 -5.96 -3.77
CA ARG A 268 -0.94 -4.82 -4.65
C ARG A 268 -1.43 -5.25 -6.03
N ASP A 269 -0.85 -6.28 -6.62
CA ASP A 269 -1.26 -6.78 -7.93
C ASP A 269 -2.72 -7.26 -7.93
N PHE A 270 -3.14 -7.99 -6.89
CA PHE A 270 -4.53 -8.41 -6.72
C PHE A 270 -5.48 -7.22 -6.54
N TYR A 271 -5.10 -6.21 -5.73
CA TYR A 271 -5.92 -5.00 -5.57
C TYR A 271 -6.08 -4.22 -6.88
N ASN A 272 -5.00 -4.12 -7.68
CA ASN A 272 -5.05 -3.48 -8.99
C ASN A 272 -5.99 -4.21 -9.95
N HIS A 273 -5.98 -5.54 -9.95
CA HIS A 273 -6.91 -6.33 -10.78
C HIS A 273 -8.36 -6.11 -10.35
N VAL A 274 -8.66 -6.19 -9.06
CA VAL A 274 -10.00 -5.89 -8.52
C VAL A 274 -10.46 -4.48 -8.92
N ASN A 275 -9.62 -3.47 -8.74
CA ASN A 275 -9.92 -2.09 -9.09
C ASN A 275 -10.20 -1.93 -10.60
N SER A 276 -9.44 -2.62 -11.47
CA SER A 276 -9.68 -2.57 -12.91
C SER A 276 -11.06 -3.10 -13.31
N ILE A 277 -11.57 -4.13 -12.62
CA ILE A 277 -12.91 -4.69 -12.86
C ILE A 277 -13.98 -3.70 -12.39
N ILE A 278 -13.78 -3.07 -11.23
CA ILE A 278 -14.69 -2.06 -10.68
C ILE A 278 -14.79 -0.85 -11.62
N ASP A 279 -13.64 -0.35 -12.10
CA ASP A 279 -13.60 0.78 -13.03
C ASP A 279 -14.30 0.43 -14.35
N TYR A 280 -14.04 -0.75 -14.91
CA TYR A 280 -14.74 -1.23 -16.11
C TYR A 280 -16.26 -1.32 -15.92
N ALA A 281 -16.71 -1.87 -14.79
CA ALA A 281 -18.12 -1.96 -14.45
C ALA A 281 -18.78 -0.58 -14.36
N ASN A 282 -18.17 0.34 -13.62
CA ASN A 282 -18.70 1.70 -13.44
C ASN A 282 -18.77 2.48 -14.77
N MET A 283 -17.73 2.41 -15.60
CA MET A 283 -17.71 3.06 -16.92
C MET A 283 -18.78 2.51 -17.87
N SER A 284 -19.10 1.22 -17.75
CA SER A 284 -20.08 0.56 -18.61
C SER A 284 -21.52 0.79 -18.14
N LYS A 285 -21.71 1.00 -16.84
CA LYS A 285 -23.02 1.07 -16.17
C LYS A 285 -23.97 2.08 -16.78
N ASP A 286 -23.50 3.31 -17.01
CA ASP A 286 -24.34 4.40 -17.52
C ASP A 286 -24.80 4.19 -18.98
N ASN A 287 -24.11 3.30 -19.70
CA ASN A 287 -24.40 2.98 -21.10
C ASN A 287 -25.31 1.75 -21.26
N LEU A 288 -25.65 1.04 -20.17
CA LEU A 288 -26.50 -0.14 -20.25
C LEU A 288 -27.94 0.23 -20.61
N ILE A 289 -28.49 -0.41 -21.63
CA ILE A 289 -29.87 -0.18 -22.07
C ILE A 289 -30.89 -0.96 -21.23
N VAL A 290 -30.49 -2.10 -20.67
CA VAL A 290 -31.31 -2.93 -19.78
C VAL A 290 -31.05 -2.51 -18.33
N LYS A 291 -31.97 -1.74 -17.75
CA LYS A 291 -31.79 -1.17 -16.41
C LYS A 291 -31.63 -2.22 -15.31
N SER A 292 -32.24 -3.40 -15.44
CA SER A 292 -32.09 -4.51 -14.48
C SER A 292 -30.66 -5.03 -14.43
N LYS A 293 -29.92 -5.03 -15.55
CA LYS A 293 -28.51 -5.44 -15.62
C LYS A 293 -27.59 -4.52 -14.83
N SER A 294 -27.93 -3.23 -14.70
CA SER A 294 -27.20 -2.32 -13.82
C SER A 294 -27.18 -2.80 -12.37
N LYS A 295 -28.28 -3.37 -11.87
CA LYS A 295 -28.35 -3.92 -10.52
C LYS A 295 -27.52 -5.19 -10.40
N SER A 296 -27.58 -6.08 -11.38
CA SER A 296 -26.75 -7.29 -11.42
C SER A 296 -25.25 -6.97 -11.42
N LEU A 297 -24.86 -5.91 -12.13
CA LEU A 297 -23.48 -5.41 -12.15
C LEU A 297 -23.04 -4.93 -10.75
N ASP A 298 -23.90 -4.16 -10.07
CA ASP A 298 -23.66 -3.69 -8.70
C ASP A 298 -23.50 -4.86 -7.72
N ASP A 299 -24.38 -5.86 -7.81
CA ASP A 299 -24.36 -7.05 -6.95
C ASP A 299 -23.08 -7.88 -7.16
N LEU A 300 -22.57 -7.98 -8.40
CA LEU A 300 -21.31 -8.66 -8.70
C LEU A 300 -20.10 -7.89 -8.17
N VAL A 301 -20.07 -6.58 -8.38
CA VAL A 301 -18.99 -5.71 -7.86
C VAL A 301 -18.95 -5.77 -6.33
N GLN A 302 -20.11 -5.75 -5.68
CA GLN A 302 -20.20 -5.88 -4.22
C GLN A 302 -19.64 -7.23 -3.75
N LYS A 303 -20.04 -8.34 -4.38
CA LYS A 303 -19.52 -9.68 -4.04
C LYS A 303 -18.02 -9.80 -4.28
N LEU A 304 -17.51 -9.20 -5.37
CA LEU A 304 -16.08 -9.15 -5.67
C LEU A 304 -15.35 -8.51 -4.50
N PHE A 305 -15.81 -7.32 -4.12
CA PHE A 305 -15.23 -6.53 -3.05
C PHE A 305 -15.22 -7.27 -1.70
N ASP A 306 -16.38 -7.71 -1.24
CA ASP A 306 -16.58 -8.33 0.08
C ASP A 306 -15.72 -9.59 0.25
N ARG A 307 -15.58 -10.38 -0.82
CA ARG A 307 -14.89 -11.66 -0.79
C ARG A 307 -13.39 -11.55 -1.01
N THR A 308 -12.91 -10.52 -1.73
CA THR A 308 -11.49 -10.40 -2.08
C THR A 308 -10.71 -9.54 -1.10
N VAL A 309 -11.20 -8.34 -0.75
CA VAL A 309 -10.40 -7.34 -0.01
C VAL A 309 -9.91 -7.86 1.34
N ASN A 310 -10.84 -8.34 2.17
CA ASN A 310 -10.53 -8.89 3.49
C ASN A 310 -9.75 -10.20 3.40
N SER A 311 -9.96 -10.97 2.34
CA SER A 311 -9.27 -12.25 2.15
C SER A 311 -7.81 -12.04 1.75
N ILE A 312 -7.53 -11.10 0.82
CA ILE A 312 -6.17 -10.71 0.41
C ILE A 312 -5.37 -10.22 1.63
N GLN A 313 -5.97 -9.40 2.50
CA GLN A 313 -5.28 -8.91 3.71
C GLN A 313 -4.88 -10.05 4.65
N LYS A 314 -5.73 -11.07 4.79
CA LYS A 314 -5.52 -12.21 5.69
C LYS A 314 -4.41 -13.16 5.24
N VAL A 315 -4.01 -13.14 3.96
CA VAL A 315 -2.94 -14.00 3.49
C VAL A 315 -1.59 -13.52 4.05
N LYS A 316 -0.87 -14.45 4.71
CA LYS A 316 0.39 -14.18 5.42
C LYS A 316 1.63 -14.73 4.72
N GLN A 317 1.45 -15.58 3.72
CA GLN A 317 2.52 -16.28 3.03
C GLN A 317 2.38 -16.11 1.52
N ILE A 318 3.51 -16.04 0.80
CA ILE A 318 3.53 -15.76 -0.63
C ILE A 318 3.12 -16.98 -1.47
N ASP A 319 3.41 -18.17 -0.96
CA ASP A 319 3.18 -19.51 -1.52
C ASP A 319 1.85 -20.14 -1.07
N SER A 320 0.98 -19.36 -0.42
CA SER A 320 -0.38 -19.77 -0.02
C SER A 320 -1.22 -20.24 -1.22
N SER A 321 -1.90 -21.38 -1.09
CA SER A 321 -2.88 -21.84 -2.10
C SER A 321 -4.15 -20.99 -2.14
N GLU A 322 -4.37 -20.15 -1.11
CA GLU A 322 -5.43 -19.15 -1.06
C GLU A 322 -5.31 -18.13 -2.21
N TRP A 323 -4.11 -17.89 -2.74
CA TRP A 323 -3.91 -17.01 -3.89
C TRP A 323 -4.63 -17.54 -5.13
N ASP A 324 -4.52 -18.84 -5.41
CA ASP A 324 -5.17 -19.46 -6.57
C ASP A 324 -6.69 -19.42 -6.43
N MET A 325 -7.21 -19.62 -5.22
CA MET A 325 -8.66 -19.52 -4.97
C MET A 325 -9.18 -18.10 -5.20
N LEU A 326 -8.42 -17.10 -4.76
CA LEU A 326 -8.76 -15.69 -4.97
C LEU A 326 -8.70 -15.32 -6.45
N GLU A 327 -7.65 -15.73 -7.15
CA GLU A 327 -7.45 -15.44 -8.58
C GLU A 327 -8.58 -16.04 -9.41
N ASN A 328 -8.92 -17.31 -9.19
CA ASN A 328 -10.04 -17.95 -9.87
C ASN A 328 -11.37 -17.22 -9.62
N PHE A 329 -11.62 -16.78 -8.37
CA PHE A 329 -12.84 -16.02 -8.06
C PHE A 329 -12.88 -14.66 -8.75
N ILE A 330 -11.75 -13.94 -8.79
CA ILE A 330 -11.63 -12.65 -9.47
C ILE A 330 -11.87 -12.81 -10.97
N ILE A 331 -11.19 -13.77 -11.62
CA ILE A 331 -11.33 -14.05 -13.06
C ILE A 331 -12.77 -14.42 -13.42
N ASN A 332 -13.41 -15.30 -12.63
CA ASN A 332 -14.80 -15.67 -12.87
C ASN A 332 -15.74 -14.46 -12.77
N THR A 333 -15.55 -13.61 -11.76
CA THR A 333 -16.35 -12.41 -11.60
C THR A 333 -16.12 -11.40 -12.72
N GLU A 334 -14.87 -11.24 -13.18
CA GLU A 334 -14.55 -10.41 -14.34
C GLU A 334 -15.29 -10.90 -15.59
N ASN A 335 -15.28 -12.22 -15.84
CA ASN A 335 -15.97 -12.82 -16.98
C ASN A 335 -17.49 -12.57 -16.90
N ASP A 336 -18.10 -12.71 -15.73
CA ASP A 336 -19.52 -12.44 -15.53
C ASP A 336 -19.87 -10.96 -15.79
N VAL A 337 -19.06 -10.03 -15.29
CA VAL A 337 -19.20 -8.59 -15.54
C VAL A 337 -19.08 -8.28 -17.03
N ARG A 338 -18.05 -8.78 -17.70
CA ARG A 338 -17.84 -8.57 -19.13
C ARG A 338 -18.98 -9.16 -19.95
N LYS A 339 -19.46 -10.34 -19.58
CA LYS A 339 -20.59 -11.00 -20.24
C LYS A 339 -21.85 -10.15 -20.16
N ILE A 340 -22.19 -9.60 -19.00
CA ILE A 340 -23.36 -8.71 -18.83
C ILE A 340 -23.30 -7.53 -19.80
N VAL A 341 -22.14 -6.85 -19.87
CA VAL A 341 -21.94 -5.69 -20.74
C VAL A 341 -22.01 -6.08 -22.22
N LEU A 342 -21.40 -7.21 -22.61
CA LEU A 342 -21.44 -7.71 -23.98
C LEU A 342 -22.85 -8.13 -24.39
N ASP A 343 -23.58 -8.82 -23.54
CA ASP A 343 -24.96 -9.23 -23.80
C ASP A 343 -25.89 -8.01 -23.91
N ASP A 344 -25.70 -6.98 -23.09
CA ASP A 344 -26.45 -5.71 -23.21
C ASP A 344 -26.14 -5.00 -24.54
N LYS A 345 -24.86 -4.96 -24.93
CA LYS A 345 -24.45 -4.40 -26.23
C LYS A 345 -25.10 -5.13 -27.40
N ARG A 346 -25.16 -6.47 -27.38
CA ARG A 346 -25.85 -7.25 -28.42
C ARG A 346 -27.33 -6.91 -28.54
N ILE A 347 -28.01 -6.70 -27.40
CA ILE A 347 -29.42 -6.27 -27.38
C ILE A 347 -29.54 -4.85 -27.94
N SER A 348 -28.62 -3.94 -27.60
CA SER A 348 -28.58 -2.58 -28.14
C SER A 348 -28.41 -2.59 -29.67
N ASP A 349 -27.49 -3.42 -30.18
CA ASP A 349 -27.25 -3.56 -31.62
C ASP A 349 -28.51 -4.09 -32.33
N TYR A 350 -29.23 -5.04 -31.72
CA TYR A 350 -30.51 -5.51 -32.25
C TYR A 350 -31.58 -4.42 -32.31
N TYR A 351 -31.72 -3.58 -31.27
CA TYR A 351 -32.68 -2.47 -31.29
C TYR A 351 -32.37 -1.37 -32.31
N GLN A 352 -31.14 -1.34 -32.85
CA GLN A 352 -30.74 -0.44 -33.92
C GLN A 352 -30.85 -1.09 -35.32
N SER A 353 -31.23 -2.37 -35.37
CA SER A 353 -31.36 -3.12 -36.63
C SER A 353 -32.64 -2.79 -37.38
N GLU A 354 -32.61 -3.03 -38.70
CA GLU A 354 -33.79 -2.90 -39.56
C GLU A 354 -34.90 -3.89 -39.16
N ASP A 355 -34.52 -5.08 -38.68
CA ASP A 355 -35.46 -6.12 -38.24
C ASP A 355 -36.36 -5.62 -37.09
N PHE A 356 -35.78 -4.95 -36.09
CA PHE A 356 -36.56 -4.40 -34.99
C PHE A 356 -37.48 -3.26 -35.45
N GLU A 357 -37.00 -2.39 -36.35
CA GLU A 357 -37.81 -1.28 -36.87
C GLU A 357 -39.03 -1.77 -37.67
N GLN A 358 -38.89 -2.87 -38.43
CA GLN A 358 -40.01 -3.52 -39.13
C GLN A 358 -41.06 -4.05 -38.15
N ILE A 359 -40.64 -4.70 -37.06
CA ILE A 359 -41.56 -5.19 -36.01
C ILE A 359 -42.29 -4.01 -35.36
N LYS A 360 -41.57 -2.93 -35.07
CA LYS A 360 -42.12 -1.72 -34.47
C LYS A 360 -43.17 -1.05 -35.34
N GLU A 361 -42.92 -0.91 -36.64
CA GLU A 361 -43.92 -0.38 -37.58
C GLU A 361 -45.13 -1.32 -37.73
N THR A 362 -44.93 -2.64 -37.70
CA THR A 362 -46.02 -3.63 -37.72
C THR A 362 -46.93 -3.49 -36.50
N CYS A 363 -46.34 -3.26 -35.32
CA CYS A 363 -47.07 -3.14 -34.06
C CYS A 363 -47.66 -1.74 -33.80
N LYS A 364 -47.41 -0.77 -34.68
CA LYS A 364 -47.75 0.64 -34.45
C LYS A 364 -49.25 0.90 -34.24
N LEU A 365 -50.12 0.23 -35.02
CA LEU A 365 -51.56 0.35 -34.87
C LEU A 365 -52.08 -0.26 -33.57
N LEU A 366 -51.53 -1.41 -33.15
CA LEU A 366 -51.84 -2.04 -31.86
C LEU A 366 -51.42 -1.16 -30.68
N THR A 367 -50.28 -0.48 -30.82
CA THR A 367 -49.76 0.45 -29.82
C THR A 367 -50.66 1.67 -29.70
N GLN A 368 -51.08 2.24 -30.83
CA GLN A 368 -51.93 3.43 -30.86
C GLN A 368 -53.30 3.18 -30.21
N SER A 369 -53.89 2.00 -30.40
CA SER A 369 -55.18 1.66 -29.77
C SER A 369 -55.09 1.46 -28.25
N ARG A 370 -53.87 1.26 -27.72
CA ARG A 370 -53.60 1.00 -26.29
C ARG A 370 -52.99 2.18 -25.56
N LYS A 371 -52.72 3.28 -26.27
CA LYS A 371 -52.03 4.45 -25.74
C LYS A 371 -52.65 4.99 -24.45
N GLU A 372 -53.96 5.16 -24.42
CA GLU A 372 -54.69 5.67 -23.23
C GLU A 372 -54.54 4.74 -22.02
N PHE A 373 -54.63 3.43 -22.25
CA PHE A 373 -54.39 2.44 -21.20
C PHE A 373 -52.96 2.53 -20.66
N ASN A 374 -51.96 2.63 -21.55
CA ASN A 374 -50.57 2.72 -21.14
C ASN A 374 -50.27 4.00 -20.35
N GLU A 375 -50.80 5.15 -20.79
CA GLU A 375 -50.69 6.42 -20.08
C GLU A 375 -51.33 6.33 -18.68
N TYR A 376 -52.49 5.67 -18.56
CA TYR A 376 -53.15 5.42 -17.28
C TYR A 376 -52.28 4.56 -16.35
N ILE A 377 -51.69 3.46 -16.83
CA ILE A 377 -50.81 2.62 -16.01
C ILE A 377 -49.56 3.37 -15.54
N ASP A 378 -48.95 4.18 -16.41
CA ASP A 378 -47.80 5.02 -16.06
C ASP A 378 -48.17 6.06 -14.98
N GLU A 379 -49.36 6.65 -15.04
CA GLU A 379 -49.85 7.57 -14.01
C GLU A 379 -50.00 6.87 -12.65
N LYS A 380 -50.58 5.67 -12.64
CA LYS A 380 -50.78 4.85 -11.43
C LYS A 380 -49.46 4.41 -10.81
N ALA A 381 -48.52 3.93 -11.61
CA ALA A 381 -47.16 3.60 -11.17
C ALA A 381 -46.41 4.81 -10.56
N LYS A 382 -46.55 6.00 -11.15
CA LYS A 382 -45.99 7.26 -10.62
C LYS A 382 -46.67 7.68 -9.32
N SER A 383 -47.99 7.49 -9.20
CA SER A 383 -48.76 7.79 -7.99
C SER A 383 -48.20 7.03 -6.78
N ILE A 384 -48.00 5.71 -6.91
CA ILE A 384 -47.40 4.87 -5.85
C ILE A 384 -46.00 5.38 -5.47
N SER A 385 -45.15 5.67 -6.47
CA SER A 385 -43.79 6.17 -6.24
C SER A 385 -43.78 7.51 -5.50
N LYS A 386 -44.76 8.39 -5.74
CA LYS A 386 -44.89 9.68 -5.04
C LYS A 386 -45.40 9.53 -3.61
N LEU A 387 -46.28 8.56 -3.35
CA LEU A 387 -46.85 8.32 -2.03
C LEU A 387 -45.84 7.72 -1.05
N PHE A 388 -44.90 6.89 -1.54
CA PHE A 388 -44.02 6.07 -0.71
C PHE A 388 -42.51 6.33 -0.94
N GLY A 389 -42.18 7.29 -1.82
CA GLY A 389 -40.79 7.69 -2.08
C GLY A 389 -40.02 6.71 -2.96
N THR A 390 -38.94 7.19 -3.57
CA THR A 390 -38.04 6.39 -4.43
C THR A 390 -36.91 5.77 -3.61
N ARG A 391 -36.39 4.60 -4.02
CA ARG A 391 -35.19 3.98 -3.41
C ARG A 391 -34.04 4.98 -3.35
N VAL A 392 -33.41 5.12 -2.19
CA VAL A 392 -32.32 6.08 -1.96
C VAL A 392 -31.00 5.29 -1.93
N VAL A 393 -30.08 5.68 -2.81
CA VAL A 393 -28.71 5.17 -2.80
C VAL A 393 -27.91 5.91 -1.72
N ARG A 394 -27.34 5.19 -0.75
CA ARG A 394 -26.44 5.74 0.28
C ARG A 394 -25.05 5.13 0.15
N ASN A 395 -24.02 5.92 0.44
CA ASN A 395 -22.65 5.41 0.61
C ASN A 395 -22.58 4.78 2.01
N GLU A 396 -22.15 3.53 2.14
CA GLU A 396 -22.23 2.83 3.44
C GLU A 396 -20.90 2.61 4.16
N THR A 397 -19.73 2.84 3.56
CA THR A 397 -18.47 2.51 4.26
C THR A 397 -17.32 3.46 3.94
N GLU A 398 -16.90 4.22 4.96
CA GLU A 398 -15.51 4.67 5.10
C GLU A 398 -14.70 3.45 5.55
N HIS A 399 -13.88 2.90 4.64
CA HIS A 399 -12.93 1.86 5.00
C HIS A 399 -11.62 2.53 5.39
N ASP A 400 -11.18 2.38 6.64
CA ASP A 400 -9.84 2.79 7.07
C ASP A 400 -8.82 1.80 6.48
N ASP A 401 -8.46 2.01 5.22
CA ASP A 401 -7.24 1.46 4.64
C ASP A 401 -6.08 2.44 4.92
N VAL A 402 -5.00 1.92 5.51
CA VAL A 402 -3.76 2.65 5.79
C VAL A 402 -3.19 3.35 4.54
N TYR A 403 -3.51 2.86 3.34
CA TYR A 403 -3.06 3.42 2.06
C TYR A 403 -4.19 3.93 1.14
N ASN A 404 -5.45 3.89 1.58
CA ASN A 404 -6.59 4.44 0.85
C ASN A 404 -6.78 3.91 -0.59
N TYR A 405 -6.45 2.63 -0.84
CA TYR A 405 -6.51 2.03 -2.19
C TYR A 405 -7.93 1.71 -2.67
N ILE A 406 -8.91 1.77 -1.78
CA ILE A 406 -10.23 1.21 -1.98
C ILE A 406 -11.29 2.31 -1.94
N ARG A 407 -12.03 2.45 -3.04
CA ARG A 407 -13.10 3.45 -3.17
C ARG A 407 -14.35 2.98 -2.40
N ALA A 408 -15.02 3.91 -1.72
CA ALA A 408 -16.32 3.68 -1.09
C ALA A 408 -17.35 3.25 -2.14
N TYR A 409 -18.08 2.17 -1.89
CA TYR A 409 -19.16 1.73 -2.77
C TYR A 409 -20.53 2.24 -2.29
N LYS A 410 -21.45 2.37 -3.24
CA LYS A 410 -22.80 2.87 -3.01
C LYS A 410 -23.77 1.70 -2.90
N LYS A 411 -24.58 1.68 -1.84
CA LYS A 411 -25.62 0.65 -1.64
C LYS A 411 -26.99 1.26 -1.86
N SER A 412 -27.81 0.63 -2.70
CA SER A 412 -29.22 1.00 -2.84
C SER A 412 -30.01 0.43 -1.67
N ILE A 413 -30.40 1.28 -0.72
CA ILE A 413 -31.24 0.87 0.40
C ILE A 413 -32.69 1.18 0.04
N THR A 414 -33.63 0.27 0.32
CA THR A 414 -35.05 0.59 0.18
C THR A 414 -35.41 1.69 1.18
N PRO A 415 -36.23 2.68 0.81
CA PRO A 415 -36.47 3.86 1.65
C PRO A 415 -37.17 3.49 2.97
N PHE A 416 -37.73 2.27 3.04
CA PHE A 416 -38.40 1.67 4.20
C PHE A 416 -37.51 0.70 4.99
N THR A 417 -36.21 0.99 5.09
CA THR A 417 -35.29 0.19 5.92
C THR A 417 -35.05 0.86 7.27
N ALA A 418 -35.28 0.11 8.35
CA ALA A 418 -34.92 0.51 9.70
C ALA A 418 -33.79 -0.36 10.24
N GLU A 419 -32.66 0.27 10.57
CA GLU A 419 -31.58 -0.38 11.32
C GLU A 419 -31.92 -0.42 12.81
N VAL A 420 -31.82 -1.61 13.39
CA VAL A 420 -32.25 -1.87 14.77
C VAL A 420 -31.24 -2.73 15.52
N SER A 421 -31.22 -2.61 16.84
CA SER A 421 -30.40 -3.49 17.70
C SER A 421 -30.92 -4.93 17.68
N SER A 422 -30.07 -5.90 18.04
CA SER A 422 -30.45 -7.33 18.10
C SER A 422 -31.72 -7.60 18.92
N ALA A 423 -31.86 -6.95 20.08
CA ALA A 423 -33.03 -7.10 20.94
C ALA A 423 -34.31 -6.53 20.31
N VAL A 424 -34.18 -5.40 19.61
CA VAL A 424 -35.28 -4.80 18.86
C VAL A 424 -35.63 -5.65 17.65
N PHE A 425 -34.65 -6.22 16.95
CA PHE A 425 -34.85 -7.09 15.80
C PHE A 425 -35.77 -8.27 16.14
N GLY A 426 -35.44 -9.02 17.20
CA GLY A 426 -36.27 -10.14 17.64
C GLY A 426 -37.67 -9.70 18.12
N SER A 427 -37.79 -8.50 18.70
CA SER A 427 -39.10 -7.97 19.11
C SER A 427 -39.95 -7.53 17.91
N ALA A 428 -39.33 -6.95 16.88
CA ALA A 428 -39.97 -6.53 15.64
C ALA A 428 -40.41 -7.73 14.80
N GLU A 429 -39.61 -8.81 14.79
CA GLU A 429 -39.94 -10.07 14.11
C GLU A 429 -41.23 -10.70 14.68
N ASN A 430 -41.48 -10.55 16.00
CA ASN A 430 -42.68 -11.06 16.66
C ASN A 430 -43.89 -10.09 16.62
N ASN A 431 -43.68 -8.81 16.34
CA ASN A 431 -44.75 -7.80 16.25
C ASN A 431 -44.43 -6.78 15.13
N PRO A 432 -44.51 -7.20 13.86
CA PRO A 432 -44.04 -6.41 12.73
C PRO A 432 -44.80 -5.08 12.58
N ILE A 433 -46.13 -5.11 12.58
CA ILE A 433 -46.96 -3.90 12.40
C ILE A 433 -46.75 -2.89 13.53
N GLY A 434 -46.66 -3.35 14.79
CA GLY A 434 -46.40 -2.48 15.93
C GLY A 434 -45.06 -1.74 15.82
N TYR A 435 -44.03 -2.43 15.32
CA TYR A 435 -42.71 -1.83 15.08
C TYR A 435 -42.67 -0.97 13.81
N ILE A 436 -43.46 -1.30 12.78
CA ILE A 436 -43.63 -0.41 11.61
C ILE A 436 -44.20 0.94 12.06
N ILE A 437 -45.26 0.94 12.87
CA ILE A 437 -45.82 2.18 13.40
C ILE A 437 -44.77 2.95 14.20
N LYS A 438 -44.02 2.27 15.07
CA LYS A 438 -43.00 2.89 15.93
C LYS A 438 -41.90 3.61 15.12
N TYR A 439 -41.44 3.00 14.02
CA TYR A 439 -40.28 3.51 13.27
C TYR A 439 -40.66 4.38 12.08
N PHE A 440 -41.74 4.06 11.37
CA PHE A 440 -42.12 4.74 10.12
C PHE A 440 -43.32 5.68 10.28
N TYR A 441 -44.07 5.59 11.38
CA TYR A 441 -45.18 6.47 11.70
C TYR A 441 -45.01 7.11 13.11
N PRO A 442 -43.91 7.83 13.36
CA PRO A 442 -43.64 8.37 14.70
C PRO A 442 -44.57 9.52 15.10
N ASP A 443 -45.08 10.28 14.12
CA ASP A 443 -45.93 11.45 14.34
C ASP A 443 -47.42 11.10 14.25
N LYS A 444 -48.08 11.08 15.40
CA LYS A 444 -49.52 10.82 15.52
C LYS A 444 -50.41 11.85 14.84
N SER A 445 -49.96 13.09 14.73
CA SER A 445 -50.77 14.16 14.11
C SER A 445 -51.04 13.87 12.62
N GLN A 446 -50.16 13.10 11.99
CA GLN A 446 -50.24 12.73 10.59
C GLN A 446 -51.05 11.45 10.34
N TYR A 447 -51.48 10.72 11.38
CA TYR A 447 -52.11 9.40 11.19
C TYR A 447 -53.31 9.44 10.25
N LYS A 448 -54.15 10.49 10.32
CA LYS A 448 -55.30 10.63 9.42
C LYS A 448 -54.89 10.71 7.95
N GLU A 449 -53.88 11.52 7.65
CA GLU A 449 -53.34 11.66 6.29
C GLU A 449 -52.66 10.35 5.83
N GLN A 450 -51.89 9.73 6.72
CA GLN A 450 -51.18 8.48 6.45
C GLN A 450 -52.13 7.30 6.19
N ILE A 451 -53.22 7.20 6.96
CA ILE A 451 -54.29 6.21 6.72
C ILE A 451 -54.91 6.43 5.33
N GLN A 452 -55.17 7.69 4.94
CA GLN A 452 -55.70 7.97 3.61
C GLN A 452 -54.74 7.54 2.51
N LYS A 453 -53.43 7.79 2.68
CA LYS A 453 -52.39 7.33 1.75
C LYS A 453 -52.33 5.80 1.63
N LEU A 454 -52.49 5.08 2.75
CA LEU A 454 -52.52 3.61 2.77
C LEU A 454 -53.78 3.06 2.07
N LYS A 455 -54.94 3.71 2.19
CA LYS A 455 -56.15 3.33 1.44
C LYS A 455 -55.96 3.49 -0.07
N VAL A 456 -55.41 4.63 -0.49
CA VAL A 456 -55.04 4.86 -1.90
C VAL A 456 -54.02 3.82 -2.38
N LEU A 457 -53.04 3.45 -1.54
CA LEU A 457 -52.06 2.42 -1.90
C LEU A 457 -52.71 1.08 -2.24
N ILE A 458 -53.68 0.61 -1.45
CA ILE A 458 -54.38 -0.65 -1.71
C ILE A 458 -55.06 -0.59 -3.08
N GLU A 459 -55.86 0.46 -3.33
CA GLU A 459 -56.61 0.63 -4.58
C GLU A 459 -55.68 0.67 -5.82
N GLU A 460 -54.56 1.38 -5.69
CA GLU A 460 -53.56 1.51 -6.76
C GLU A 460 -52.81 0.18 -7.01
N LEU A 461 -52.45 -0.57 -5.96
CA LEU A 461 -51.79 -1.88 -6.09
C LEU A 461 -52.72 -2.91 -6.72
N GLU A 462 -54.00 -2.92 -6.36
CA GLU A 462 -55.01 -3.78 -6.99
C GLU A 462 -55.17 -3.46 -8.47
N THR A 463 -55.32 -2.17 -8.80
CA THR A 463 -55.41 -1.69 -10.19
C THR A 463 -54.21 -2.15 -11.03
N LEU A 464 -52.99 -2.02 -10.50
CA LEU A 464 -51.78 -2.44 -11.22
C LEU A 464 -51.66 -3.97 -11.34
N LYS A 465 -52.14 -4.75 -10.36
CA LYS A 465 -52.19 -6.22 -10.47
C LYS A 465 -53.14 -6.67 -11.58
N GLU A 466 -54.32 -6.06 -11.66
CA GLU A 466 -55.27 -6.32 -12.74
C GLU A 466 -54.70 -5.90 -14.10
N ALA A 467 -54.08 -4.72 -14.16
CA ALA A 467 -53.42 -4.23 -15.36
C ALA A 467 -52.31 -5.17 -15.85
N LYS A 468 -51.55 -5.79 -14.94
CA LYS A 468 -50.53 -6.78 -15.30
C LYS A 468 -51.13 -7.96 -16.08
N ILE A 469 -52.29 -8.48 -15.64
CA ILE A 469 -52.99 -9.56 -16.36
C ILE A 469 -53.39 -9.11 -17.77
N ILE A 470 -53.85 -7.87 -17.91
CA ILE A 470 -54.22 -7.29 -19.22
C ILE A 470 -52.99 -7.15 -20.12
N ILE A 471 -51.87 -6.64 -19.59
CA ILE A 471 -50.60 -6.50 -20.31
C ILE A 471 -50.09 -7.88 -20.75
N ASP A 472 -50.17 -8.91 -19.91
CA ASP A 472 -49.78 -10.27 -20.27
C ASP A 472 -50.62 -10.84 -21.41
N ASN A 473 -51.92 -10.52 -21.44
CA ASN A 473 -52.78 -10.88 -22.56
C ASN A 473 -52.42 -10.12 -23.83
N TYR A 474 -52.06 -8.84 -23.71
CA TYR A 474 -51.54 -8.04 -24.82
C TYR A 474 -50.22 -8.58 -25.38
N LYS A 475 -49.29 -9.02 -24.53
CA LYS A 475 -48.05 -9.69 -24.96
C LYS A 475 -48.35 -10.93 -25.81
N LYS A 476 -49.33 -11.76 -25.41
CA LYS A 476 -49.75 -12.95 -26.19
C LYS A 476 -50.30 -12.59 -27.57
N GLU A 477 -51.01 -11.48 -27.69
CA GLU A 477 -51.51 -10.99 -28.98
C GLU A 477 -50.36 -10.47 -29.86
N TYR A 478 -49.43 -9.70 -29.29
CA TYR A 478 -48.23 -9.23 -29.96
C TYR A 478 -47.39 -10.38 -30.53
N ASN A 479 -47.30 -11.51 -29.81
CA ASN A 479 -46.57 -12.70 -30.25
C ASN A 479 -47.09 -13.32 -31.56
N GLN A 480 -48.30 -12.96 -32.01
CA GLN A 480 -48.83 -13.39 -33.31
C GLN A 480 -48.23 -12.59 -34.48
N TYR A 481 -47.76 -11.37 -34.21
CA TYR A 481 -47.25 -10.43 -35.21
C TYR A 481 -45.73 -10.30 -35.18
N ILE A 482 -45.12 -10.63 -34.06
CA ILE A 482 -43.67 -10.62 -33.88
C ILE A 482 -43.09 -11.91 -34.44
N GLN A 483 -42.25 -11.81 -35.48
CA GLN A 483 -41.51 -12.94 -36.05
C GLN A 483 -40.00 -12.69 -35.97
N ASN A 484 -39.22 -13.77 -35.86
CA ASN A 484 -37.75 -13.76 -35.92
C ASN A 484 -37.04 -12.89 -34.86
N VAL A 485 -37.64 -12.70 -33.68
CA VAL A 485 -36.93 -12.07 -32.56
C VAL A 485 -35.91 -13.05 -31.98
N PRO A 486 -34.65 -12.66 -31.82
CA PRO A 486 -33.67 -13.53 -31.19
C PRO A 486 -34.00 -13.83 -29.72
N ASP A 487 -33.92 -15.10 -29.33
CA ASP A 487 -34.24 -15.56 -27.96
C ASP A 487 -33.50 -14.76 -26.88
N TYR A 488 -32.23 -14.41 -27.12
CA TYR A 488 -31.41 -13.67 -26.16
C TYR A 488 -31.96 -12.27 -25.84
N VAL A 489 -32.79 -11.67 -26.70
CA VAL A 489 -33.42 -10.37 -26.44
C VAL A 489 -34.56 -10.56 -25.44
N LEU A 490 -35.42 -11.55 -25.66
CA LEU A 490 -36.54 -11.83 -24.76
C LEU A 490 -36.05 -12.40 -23.43
N ASP A 491 -35.08 -13.31 -23.43
CA ASP A 491 -34.54 -13.91 -22.21
C ASP A 491 -33.89 -12.89 -21.26
N ASN A 492 -33.36 -11.79 -21.80
CA ASN A 492 -32.58 -10.82 -21.03
C ASN A 492 -33.22 -9.42 -20.91
N ASP A 493 -34.19 -9.08 -21.76
CA ASP A 493 -34.84 -7.75 -21.80
C ASP A 493 -36.31 -7.82 -22.29
N GLU A 494 -37.06 -8.87 -21.94
CA GLU A 494 -38.47 -9.02 -22.35
C GLU A 494 -39.30 -7.74 -22.14
N ASP A 495 -39.24 -7.19 -20.93
CA ASP A 495 -39.96 -5.98 -20.57
C ASP A 495 -39.48 -4.75 -21.35
N GLY A 496 -38.16 -4.61 -21.56
CA GLY A 496 -37.60 -3.53 -22.36
C GLY A 496 -37.94 -3.63 -23.84
N PHE A 497 -38.08 -4.85 -24.37
CA PHE A 497 -38.52 -5.13 -25.73
C PHE A 497 -39.96 -4.65 -25.93
N TYR A 498 -40.89 -5.11 -25.11
CA TYR A 498 -42.30 -4.70 -25.21
C TYR A 498 -42.51 -3.21 -24.90
N SER A 499 -41.73 -2.64 -23.97
CA SER A 499 -41.74 -1.20 -23.70
C SER A 499 -41.36 -0.38 -24.93
N ARG A 500 -40.36 -0.81 -25.71
CA ARG A 500 -39.94 -0.14 -26.96
C ARG A 500 -40.95 -0.31 -28.09
N LEU A 501 -41.76 -1.36 -28.05
CA LEU A 501 -42.95 -1.52 -28.88
C LEU A 501 -44.15 -0.70 -28.35
N GLY A 502 -43.98 0.03 -27.24
CA GLY A 502 -44.97 0.96 -26.72
C GLY A 502 -46.02 0.35 -25.78
N LEU A 503 -45.81 -0.86 -25.26
CA LEU A 503 -46.61 -1.40 -24.16
C LEU A 503 -46.15 -0.85 -22.81
N ALA A 504 -47.09 -0.60 -21.89
CA ALA A 504 -46.74 -0.26 -20.52
C ALA A 504 -46.05 -1.43 -19.83
N VAL A 505 -45.08 -1.12 -18.97
CA VAL A 505 -44.36 -2.10 -18.14
C VAL A 505 -44.56 -1.73 -16.68
N ILE A 506 -44.98 -2.70 -15.88
CA ILE A 506 -45.16 -2.55 -14.44
C ILE A 506 -43.97 -3.21 -13.76
N ASP A 507 -43.06 -2.41 -13.20
CA ASP A 507 -41.92 -2.92 -12.43
C ASP A 507 -42.44 -3.75 -11.24
N GLU A 508 -41.98 -4.99 -11.13
CA GLU A 508 -42.34 -5.89 -10.05
C GLU A 508 -41.97 -5.33 -8.66
N ALA A 509 -40.97 -4.46 -8.58
CA ALA A 509 -40.64 -3.75 -7.35
C ALA A 509 -41.74 -2.78 -6.87
N ILE A 510 -42.56 -2.24 -7.77
CA ILE A 510 -43.71 -1.38 -7.43
C ILE A 510 -44.84 -2.21 -6.82
N LEU A 511 -45.01 -3.45 -7.29
CA LEU A 511 -46.03 -4.37 -6.78
C LEU A 511 -45.65 -4.99 -5.43
N ASN A 512 -44.34 -5.07 -5.15
CA ASN A 512 -43.77 -5.69 -3.95
C ASN A 512 -43.20 -4.64 -2.98
N VAL A 513 -44.03 -3.66 -2.59
CA VAL A 513 -43.66 -2.70 -1.54
C VAL A 513 -43.46 -3.44 -0.22
N GLU A 514 -42.33 -3.23 0.44
CA GLU A 514 -42.02 -3.89 1.71
C GLU A 514 -41.31 -2.96 2.69
N TYR A 515 -41.60 -3.13 3.99
CA TYR A 515 -40.78 -2.58 5.07
C TYR A 515 -39.70 -3.59 5.44
N ARG A 516 -38.48 -3.11 5.71
CA ARG A 516 -37.33 -3.95 6.03
C ARG A 516 -36.74 -3.55 7.37
N PHE A 517 -36.47 -4.55 8.20
CA PHE A 517 -35.69 -4.37 9.43
C PHE A 517 -34.34 -5.07 9.26
N THR A 518 -33.26 -4.36 9.55
CA THR A 518 -31.88 -4.87 9.45
C THR A 518 -31.17 -4.78 10.79
N TYR A 519 -30.39 -5.80 11.10
CA TYR A 519 -29.46 -5.82 12.22
C TYR A 519 -28.08 -6.23 11.71
N THR A 520 -27.07 -5.45 12.05
CA THR A 520 -25.65 -5.75 11.84
C THR A 520 -24.96 -5.65 13.20
N SER A 521 -24.16 -6.65 13.56
CA SER A 521 -23.37 -6.58 14.80
C SER A 521 -22.25 -5.54 14.71
N ASP A 522 -21.79 -5.03 15.84
CA ASP A 522 -20.74 -3.98 15.93
C ASP A 522 -19.43 -4.37 15.22
N GLY A 523 -19.17 -5.66 15.02
CA GLY A 523 -18.01 -6.18 14.29
C GLY A 523 -18.29 -6.60 12.84
N GLY A 524 -19.50 -6.37 12.31
CA GLY A 524 -19.89 -6.74 10.93
C GLY A 524 -20.04 -8.25 10.66
N MET A 525 -19.81 -9.10 11.66
CA MET A 525 -19.74 -10.56 11.50
C MET A 525 -21.11 -11.26 11.42
N ALA A 526 -22.17 -10.59 11.85
CA ALA A 526 -23.53 -11.15 11.84
C ALA A 526 -24.51 -10.11 11.29
N GLN A 527 -25.14 -10.45 10.17
CA GLN A 527 -26.17 -9.64 9.53
C GLN A 527 -27.48 -10.43 9.46
N ARG A 528 -28.57 -9.85 9.95
CA ARG A 528 -29.92 -10.41 9.87
C ARG A 528 -30.85 -9.37 9.25
N SER A 529 -31.83 -9.84 8.47
CA SER A 529 -32.89 -9.00 7.92
C SER A 529 -34.18 -9.78 7.77
N PHE A 530 -35.32 -9.15 8.04
CA PHE A 530 -36.63 -9.64 7.62
C PHE A 530 -37.41 -8.51 6.95
N THR A 531 -38.38 -8.88 6.13
CA THR A 531 -39.24 -7.93 5.43
C THR A 531 -40.71 -8.20 5.72
N VAL A 532 -41.51 -7.14 5.68
CA VAL A 532 -42.96 -7.19 5.85
C VAL A 532 -43.57 -6.66 4.55
N PRO A 533 -44.11 -7.54 3.69
CA PRO A 533 -44.70 -7.12 2.42
C PRO A 533 -45.99 -6.34 2.68
N MET A 534 -46.19 -5.23 1.98
CA MET A 534 -47.43 -4.45 2.03
C MET A 534 -48.45 -5.04 1.06
N ASN A 535 -48.88 -6.26 1.35
CA ASN A 535 -50.04 -6.87 0.73
C ASN A 535 -51.33 -6.30 1.37
N GLU A 536 -52.48 -6.64 0.78
CA GLU A 536 -53.79 -6.15 1.23
C GLU A 536 -54.00 -6.38 2.74
N GLU A 537 -53.74 -7.60 3.22
CA GLU A 537 -53.87 -7.99 4.64
C GLU A 537 -53.03 -7.10 5.58
N ASN A 538 -51.73 -6.96 5.31
CA ASN A 538 -50.84 -6.19 6.17
C ASN A 538 -51.14 -4.68 6.12
N ILE A 539 -51.58 -4.15 4.97
CA ILE A 539 -51.99 -2.74 4.90
C ILE A 539 -53.27 -2.51 5.70
N ILE A 540 -54.25 -3.42 5.62
CA ILE A 540 -55.47 -3.36 6.44
C ILE A 540 -55.13 -3.45 7.93
N GLU A 541 -54.26 -4.37 8.34
CA GLU A 541 -53.81 -4.50 9.74
C GLU A 541 -53.12 -3.20 10.23
N LEU A 542 -52.29 -2.59 9.39
CA LEU A 542 -51.64 -1.31 9.68
C LEU A 542 -52.65 -0.18 9.83
N ILE A 543 -53.62 -0.06 8.92
CA ILE A 543 -54.70 0.92 8.99
C ILE A 543 -55.48 0.77 10.31
N ASN A 544 -55.94 -0.44 10.63
CA ASN A 544 -56.69 -0.72 11.86
C ASN A 544 -55.87 -0.38 13.12
N SER A 545 -54.57 -0.70 13.09
CA SER A 545 -53.64 -0.38 14.18
C SER A 545 -53.39 1.12 14.36
N LEU A 546 -53.40 1.90 13.28
CA LEU A 546 -53.32 3.37 13.33
C LEU A 546 -54.65 3.99 13.79
N GLU A 547 -55.79 3.50 13.29
CA GLU A 547 -57.13 3.95 13.67
C GLU A 547 -57.43 3.70 15.16
N SER A 548 -57.07 2.53 15.69
CA SER A 548 -57.22 2.23 17.13
C SER A 548 -56.41 3.15 18.04
N LYS A 549 -55.25 3.65 17.58
CA LYS A 549 -54.44 4.62 18.33
C LYS A 549 -55.09 6.02 18.34
N LEU A 550 -55.85 6.37 17.29
CA LEU A 550 -56.66 7.60 17.26
C LEU A 550 -57.88 7.48 18.18
N SER A 551 -58.54 6.32 18.20
CA SER A 551 -59.74 6.10 19.02
C SER A 551 -59.45 6.08 20.52
N MET A 552 -58.31 5.52 20.95
CA MET A 552 -57.93 5.48 22.38
C MET A 552 -57.62 6.86 22.98
N GLU A 553 -57.06 7.80 22.20
CA GLU A 553 -56.84 9.16 22.66
C GLU A 553 -58.15 9.96 22.67
N ALA A 554 -58.98 9.82 21.64
CA ALA A 554 -60.31 10.39 21.62
C ALA A 554 -61.12 9.93 22.84
N LEU A 555 -61.12 8.61 23.12
CA LEU A 555 -61.72 8.02 24.30
C LEU A 555 -61.10 8.59 25.59
N ALA A 556 -59.77 8.64 25.71
CA ALA A 556 -59.13 9.16 26.91
C ALA A 556 -59.42 10.65 27.17
N LYS A 557 -59.52 11.45 26.10
CA LYS A 557 -59.88 12.87 26.18
C LYS A 557 -61.34 13.04 26.58
N GLU A 558 -62.24 12.26 25.98
CA GLU A 558 -63.67 12.25 26.30
C GLU A 558 -63.90 11.81 27.76
N GLN A 559 -63.32 10.68 28.18
CA GLN A 559 -63.44 10.16 29.54
C GLN A 559 -62.88 11.12 30.60
N ARG A 560 -61.77 11.83 30.30
CA ARG A 560 -61.25 12.88 31.19
C ARG A 560 -62.17 14.11 31.23
N ALA A 561 -62.77 14.50 30.10
CA ALA A 561 -63.72 15.61 30.03
C ALA A 561 -65.03 15.32 30.80
N MET A 562 -65.46 14.05 30.84
CA MET A 562 -66.62 13.62 31.65
C MET A 562 -66.38 13.76 33.17
N MET A 563 -65.13 13.90 33.62
CA MET A 563 -64.81 14.10 35.04
C MET A 563 -65.06 15.55 35.48
N THR A 564 -66.32 15.88 35.70
CA THR A 564 -66.76 17.22 36.14
C THR A 564 -66.57 17.43 37.64
N SER A 565 -66.53 18.69 38.10
CA SER A 565 -66.47 19.02 39.53
C SER A 565 -67.66 18.47 40.32
N LYS A 566 -68.86 18.46 39.72
CA LYS A 566 -70.07 17.90 40.32
C LYS A 566 -69.93 16.38 40.54
N LEU A 567 -69.44 15.65 39.54
CA LEU A 567 -69.19 14.22 39.67
C LEU A 567 -68.13 13.94 40.75
N ARG A 568 -67.04 14.71 40.78
CA ARG A 568 -66.01 14.57 41.83
C ARG A 568 -66.57 14.76 43.25
N MET A 569 -67.45 15.74 43.43
CA MET A 569 -68.11 15.99 44.71
C MET A 569 -69.04 14.84 45.11
N GLN A 570 -69.86 14.37 44.16
CA GLN A 570 -70.76 13.23 44.38
C GLN A 570 -70.02 11.97 44.81
N ILE A 571 -68.87 11.66 44.18
CA ILE A 571 -68.05 10.49 44.58
C ILE A 571 -67.47 10.67 45.98
N LYS A 572 -66.99 11.88 46.32
CA LYS A 572 -66.48 12.17 47.67
C LYS A 572 -67.57 12.07 48.74
N GLU A 573 -68.79 12.55 48.46
CA GLU A 573 -69.93 12.41 49.36
C GLU A 573 -70.36 10.95 49.53
N ARG A 574 -70.43 10.18 48.44
CA ARG A 574 -70.71 8.74 48.47
C ARG A 574 -69.72 8.00 49.36
N ASP A 575 -68.44 8.32 49.23
CA ASP A 575 -67.36 7.71 49.99
C ASP A 575 -67.19 8.36 51.38
N ASN A 576 -68.15 9.17 51.82
CA ASN A 576 -68.17 9.90 53.09
C ASN A 576 -66.85 10.62 53.39
N TYR A 577 -66.29 11.29 52.38
CA TYR A 577 -65.01 12.01 52.44
C TYR A 577 -63.89 11.19 53.10
N THR A 578 -63.85 9.90 52.77
CA THR A 578 -62.92 8.91 53.31
C THR A 578 -62.18 8.21 52.17
N CYS A 579 -60.87 8.00 52.35
CA CYS A 579 -60.06 7.26 51.39
C CYS A 579 -60.50 5.78 51.37
N CYS A 580 -60.93 5.28 50.21
CA CYS A 580 -61.37 3.89 50.03
C CYS A 580 -60.24 2.86 50.24
N GLN A 581 -58.98 3.30 50.19
CA GLN A 581 -57.81 2.43 50.33
C GLN A 581 -57.33 2.30 51.79
N CYS A 582 -57.13 3.43 52.47
CA CYS A 582 -56.52 3.45 53.80
C CYS A 582 -57.48 3.81 54.94
N GLY A 583 -58.71 4.22 54.64
CA GLY A 583 -59.71 4.58 55.64
C GLY A 583 -59.53 5.95 56.29
N ASN A 584 -58.47 6.71 55.97
CA ASN A 584 -58.33 8.08 56.49
C ASN A 584 -59.42 9.00 55.93
N SER A 585 -60.03 9.79 56.80
CA SER A 585 -61.10 10.72 56.45
C SER A 585 -60.73 12.16 56.81
N VAL A 586 -61.36 13.12 56.14
CA VAL A 586 -61.20 14.55 56.47
C VAL A 586 -61.72 14.89 57.88
N TYR A 587 -62.56 14.03 58.47
CA TYR A 587 -63.05 14.23 59.84
C TYR A 587 -61.96 13.91 60.87
N ALA A 588 -61.13 12.91 60.61
CA ALA A 588 -59.99 12.56 61.46
C ALA A 588 -58.78 13.46 61.18
N GLU A 589 -58.58 13.83 59.91
CA GLU A 589 -57.48 14.70 59.46
C GLU A 589 -58.03 15.86 58.61
N PRO A 590 -58.34 17.02 59.20
CA PRO A 590 -58.97 18.15 58.50
C PRO A 590 -58.23 18.67 57.25
N ASN A 591 -56.91 18.46 57.20
CA ASN A 591 -56.04 18.89 56.11
C ASN A 591 -55.72 17.78 55.11
N LEU A 592 -56.45 16.65 55.14
CA LEU A 592 -56.24 15.52 54.24
C LEU A 592 -56.75 15.83 52.83
N LEU A 593 -55.84 15.87 51.85
CA LEU A 593 -56.21 16.03 50.45
C LEU A 593 -56.73 14.70 49.87
N LEU A 594 -57.99 14.73 49.43
CA LEU A 594 -58.66 13.63 48.73
C LEU A 594 -58.86 13.95 47.24
N GLU A 595 -58.60 12.95 46.41
CA GLU A 595 -58.72 12.98 44.95
C GLU A 595 -59.64 11.85 44.48
N VAL A 596 -60.31 12.04 43.35
CA VAL A 596 -61.12 10.99 42.73
C VAL A 596 -60.31 10.36 41.61
N ASP A 597 -60.12 9.06 41.69
CA ASP A 597 -59.34 8.26 40.74
C ASP A 597 -60.17 7.10 40.17
N HIS A 598 -59.77 6.59 39.00
CA HIS A 598 -60.42 5.44 38.37
C HIS A 598 -59.88 4.13 38.95
N ILE A 599 -60.77 3.22 39.34
CA ILE A 599 -60.40 1.87 39.83
C ILE A 599 -59.64 1.13 38.72
N VAL A 600 -60.23 1.05 37.51
CA VAL A 600 -59.55 0.67 36.28
C VAL A 600 -59.09 1.93 35.56
N PRO A 601 -57.78 2.16 35.36
CA PRO A 601 -57.29 3.37 34.69
C PRO A 601 -57.79 3.52 33.24
N ILE A 602 -58.02 4.76 32.80
CA ILE A 602 -58.40 5.09 31.40
C ILE A 602 -57.41 4.50 30.38
N ALA A 603 -56.11 4.49 30.71
CA ALA A 603 -55.07 3.91 29.85
C ALA A 603 -55.23 2.39 29.62
N ARG A 604 -56.08 1.72 30.41
CA ARG A 604 -56.43 0.30 30.29
C ARG A 604 -57.91 0.09 29.94
N GLY A 605 -58.57 1.11 29.37
CA GLY A 605 -59.95 1.04 28.91
C GLY A 605 -61.01 1.34 29.97
N GLY A 606 -60.63 1.85 31.14
CA GLY A 606 -61.58 2.22 32.19
C GLY A 606 -62.44 3.44 31.83
N LEU A 607 -63.74 3.37 32.10
CA LEU A 607 -64.71 4.43 31.82
C LEU A 607 -64.97 5.32 33.06
N THR A 608 -65.34 6.58 32.84
CA THR A 608 -65.73 7.56 33.86
C THR A 608 -67.20 7.34 34.24
N ARG A 609 -67.43 6.33 35.07
CA ARG A 609 -68.74 5.95 35.63
C ARG A 609 -68.62 5.78 37.14
N VAL A 610 -69.68 6.06 37.88
CA VAL A 610 -69.66 6.09 39.37
C VAL A 610 -69.09 4.81 39.98
N ASP A 611 -69.41 3.65 39.41
CA ASP A 611 -68.93 2.32 39.81
C ASP A 611 -67.43 2.09 39.59
N ASN A 612 -66.80 2.79 38.63
CA ASN A 612 -65.36 2.72 38.36
C ASN A 612 -64.57 3.88 38.99
N LEU A 613 -65.19 4.70 39.85
CA LEU A 613 -64.56 5.82 40.54
C LEU A 613 -64.48 5.58 42.05
N GLN A 614 -63.38 6.05 42.64
CA GLN A 614 -63.12 5.94 44.08
C GLN A 614 -62.42 7.20 44.61
N THR A 615 -62.67 7.51 45.88
CA THR A 615 -61.97 8.58 46.59
C THR A 615 -60.69 8.03 47.23
N LEU A 616 -59.54 8.60 46.89
CA LEU A 616 -58.24 8.23 47.44
C LEU A 616 -57.56 9.45 48.08
N CYS A 617 -56.81 9.24 49.17
CA CYS A 617 -55.90 10.27 49.65
C CYS A 617 -54.71 10.42 48.71
N TRP A 618 -54.10 11.60 48.69
CA TRP A 618 -52.97 11.89 47.79
C TRP A 618 -51.82 10.86 47.89
N LYS A 619 -51.57 10.28 49.08
CA LYS A 619 -50.57 9.21 49.27
C LYS A 619 -50.97 7.93 48.56
N CYS A 620 -52.20 7.47 48.75
CA CYS A 620 -52.72 6.25 48.13
C CYS A 620 -52.86 6.41 46.61
N ASN A 621 -53.35 7.56 46.13
CA ASN A 621 -53.48 7.84 44.71
C ASN A 621 -52.12 7.80 44.00
N ARG A 622 -51.11 8.45 44.59
CA ARG A 622 -49.73 8.45 44.07
C ARG A 622 -49.10 7.06 44.06
N SER A 623 -49.36 6.24 45.08
CA SER A 623 -48.86 4.86 45.14
C SER A 623 -49.53 3.93 44.13
N LYS A 624 -50.82 4.15 43.81
CA LYS A 624 -51.55 3.36 42.81
C LYS A 624 -51.07 3.66 41.38
N GLY A 625 -51.06 4.94 40.99
CA GLY A 625 -50.71 5.35 39.63
C GLY A 625 -51.53 4.60 38.56
N ALA A 626 -50.85 4.04 37.54
CA ALA A 626 -51.48 3.31 36.44
C ALA A 626 -51.72 1.81 36.69
N LYS A 627 -51.62 1.34 37.94
CA LYS A 627 -51.86 -0.07 38.30
C LYS A 627 -53.36 -0.34 38.51
N ILE A 628 -53.79 -1.56 38.21
CA ILE A 628 -55.14 -2.05 38.56
C ILE A 628 -55.04 -2.65 39.95
N GLY A 629 -55.77 -2.08 40.91
CA GLY A 629 -55.86 -2.56 42.28
C GLY A 629 -54.63 -2.25 43.14
N LEU A 630 -54.89 -1.73 44.34
CA LEU A 630 -54.12 -2.01 45.55
C LEU A 630 -55.10 -2.47 46.60
#